data_AF-A0A0A0HGX1-F1
#
_entry.id   AF-A0A0A0HGX1-F1
#
_cell.length_a   1.000
_cell.length_b   1.000
_cell.length_c   1.000
_cell.angle_alpha   90.00
_cell.angle_beta   90.00
_cell.angle_gamma   90.00
#
_symmetry.space_group_name_H-M   'P 1'
#
loop_
_entity.id
_entity.type
_entity.pdbx_description
1 polymer ?
#
loop_
_entity_poly.entity_id
_entity_poly.type
_entity_poly.pdbx_seq_one_letter_code
_entity_poly.pdbx_strand_id
1 'polypeptide(L)'
;MTLTLTRKSRGTTAPLPVHDLTGDVPPPRGPFVASVPGMAAPLVPLDLPTALKGQARDRVARRQLRDAYGGTETGLDIRPARLGATPDQWTRLLLTDAGDRRDWLHALGLFAPLCRAVLPDYLCLPAAPDLWVIETTETAVIARLGPEDGFGAEPDLALALLQEAARAGGPPRHPAPRPRTTRD
;
A
#
# COMPACT_ATOMS: atom_id res chain seq x y z
N MET A 1 -9.41 -6.37 37.99
CA MET A 1 -9.75 -7.52 37.13
C MET A 1 -9.64 -7.06 35.69
N THR A 2 -8.53 -7.37 35.03
CA THR A 2 -8.24 -6.90 33.67
C THR A 2 -8.41 -8.08 32.75
N LEU A 3 -9.46 -8.06 31.91
CA LEU A 3 -9.71 -9.07 30.90
C LEU A 3 -8.74 -8.87 29.75
N THR A 4 -7.60 -9.53 29.81
CA THR A 4 -6.67 -9.67 28.68
C THR A 4 -7.32 -10.60 27.65
N LEU A 5 -7.99 -10.01 26.65
CA LEU A 5 -8.43 -10.76 25.47
C LEU A 5 -7.19 -11.18 24.68
N THR A 6 -6.79 -12.44 24.86
CA THR A 6 -5.76 -13.12 24.10
C THR A 6 -6.11 -13.03 22.62
N ARG A 7 -5.34 -12.26 21.86
CA ARG A 7 -5.52 -12.12 20.40
C ARG A 7 -5.27 -13.49 19.78
N LYS A 8 -6.34 -14.13 19.32
CA LYS A 8 -6.30 -15.40 18.58
C LYS A 8 -5.30 -15.23 17.43
N SER A 9 -4.26 -16.05 17.42
CA SER A 9 -3.31 -16.18 16.31
C SER A 9 -4.10 -16.18 15.01
N ARG A 10 -3.81 -15.23 14.11
CA ARG A 10 -4.37 -15.26 12.75
C ARG A 10 -3.86 -16.57 12.15
N GLY A 11 -4.74 -17.55 12.01
CA GLY A 11 -4.42 -18.80 11.35
C GLY A 11 -3.80 -18.51 9.98
N THR A 12 -2.91 -19.40 9.55
CA THR A 12 -2.23 -19.33 8.25
C THR A 12 -3.27 -19.36 7.13
N THR A 13 -3.80 -18.20 6.74
CA THR A 13 -4.67 -18.06 5.59
C THR A 13 -3.81 -18.29 4.35
N ALA A 14 -4.22 -19.20 3.47
CA ALA A 14 -3.57 -19.36 2.17
C ALA A 14 -3.56 -18.01 1.43
N PRO A 15 -2.48 -17.68 0.69
CA PRO A 15 -2.41 -16.44 -0.07
C PRO A 15 -3.57 -16.40 -1.08
N LEU A 16 -4.26 -15.27 -1.12
CA LEU A 16 -5.32 -15.05 -2.11
C LEU A 16 -4.69 -14.75 -3.47
N PRO A 17 -5.25 -15.25 -4.58
CA PRO A 17 -4.84 -14.83 -5.91
C PRO A 17 -5.07 -13.32 -6.09
N VAL A 18 -4.16 -12.67 -6.80
CA VAL A 18 -4.26 -11.28 -7.22
C VAL A 18 -4.77 -11.24 -8.65
N HIS A 19 -5.80 -10.45 -8.91
CA HIS A 19 -6.39 -10.23 -10.22
C HIS A 19 -6.18 -8.77 -10.63
N ASP A 20 -5.44 -8.55 -11.71
CA ASP A 20 -5.26 -7.23 -12.31
C ASP A 20 -6.55 -6.78 -13.02
N LEU A 21 -7.15 -5.69 -12.53
CA LEU A 21 -8.38 -5.11 -13.10
C LEU A 21 -8.18 -4.49 -14.49
N THR A 22 -6.94 -4.24 -14.88
CA THR A 22 -6.61 -3.69 -16.20
C THR A 22 -6.24 -4.76 -17.22
N GLY A 23 -6.07 -6.00 -16.77
CA GLY A 23 -5.73 -7.12 -17.62
C GLY A 23 -6.93 -7.79 -18.27
N ASP A 24 -6.69 -8.55 -19.34
CA ASP A 24 -7.72 -9.26 -20.10
C ASP A 24 -8.15 -10.61 -19.49
N VAL A 25 -7.55 -11.00 -18.36
CA VAL A 25 -7.80 -12.28 -17.70
C VAL A 25 -9.05 -12.18 -16.83
N PRO A 26 -10.03 -13.10 -16.93
CA PRO A 26 -11.23 -13.03 -16.11
C PRO A 26 -10.92 -13.19 -14.60
N PRO A 27 -11.73 -12.60 -13.70
CA PRO A 27 -11.53 -12.74 -12.26
C PRO A 27 -11.60 -14.21 -11.79
N PRO A 28 -10.86 -14.58 -10.72
CA PRO A 28 -10.92 -15.91 -10.12
C PRO A 28 -12.34 -16.28 -9.65
N ARG A 29 -12.68 -17.57 -9.76
CA ARG A 29 -13.98 -18.12 -9.30
C ARG A 29 -14.09 -18.30 -7.78
N GLY A 30 -13.04 -17.98 -7.03
CA GLY A 30 -12.99 -18.03 -5.56
C GLY A 30 -12.53 -16.69 -4.99
N PRO A 31 -12.36 -16.55 -3.67
CA PRO A 31 -11.92 -15.30 -3.05
C PRO A 31 -10.60 -14.78 -3.64
N PHE A 32 -10.53 -13.48 -3.94
CA PHE A 32 -9.33 -12.85 -4.54
C PHE A 32 -9.13 -11.42 -4.06
N VAL A 33 -7.97 -10.84 -4.41
CA VAL A 33 -7.67 -9.42 -4.28
C VAL A 33 -7.61 -8.81 -5.68
N ALA A 34 -8.32 -7.71 -5.90
CA ALA A 34 -8.21 -6.95 -7.13
C ALA A 34 -7.04 -5.97 -7.03
N SER A 35 -6.23 -5.89 -8.08
CA SER A 35 -5.13 -4.95 -8.23
C SER A 35 -5.53 -3.83 -9.19
N VAL A 36 -5.20 -2.59 -8.86
CA VAL A 36 -5.36 -1.40 -9.71
C VAL A 36 -4.02 -0.71 -9.92
N PRO A 37 -3.85 0.10 -10.98
CA PRO A 37 -2.63 0.88 -11.17
C PRO A 37 -2.31 1.75 -9.96
N GLY A 38 -1.08 1.70 -9.47
CA GLY A 38 -0.67 2.42 -8.27
C GLY A 38 -0.87 3.93 -8.33
N MET A 39 -0.75 4.49 -9.54
CA MET A 39 -0.99 5.90 -9.84
C MET A 39 -2.45 6.34 -9.65
N ALA A 40 -3.41 5.41 -9.73
CA ALA A 40 -4.83 5.70 -9.46
C ALA A 40 -5.16 5.69 -7.95
N ALA A 41 -4.29 5.10 -7.13
CA ALA A 41 -4.43 5.08 -5.67
C ALA A 41 -3.09 5.37 -4.96
N PRO A 42 -2.54 6.60 -5.06
CA PRO A 42 -1.26 6.94 -4.46
C PRO A 42 -1.27 6.93 -2.92
N LEU A 43 -0.10 6.62 -2.34
CA LEU A 43 0.18 6.81 -0.92
C LEU A 43 0.72 8.21 -0.65
N VAL A 44 0.02 8.97 0.18
CA VAL A 44 0.45 10.32 0.59
C VAL A 44 0.94 10.31 2.03
N PRO A 45 2.19 10.72 2.30
CA PRO A 45 2.71 10.87 3.65
C PRO A 45 2.08 12.06 4.38
N LEU A 46 1.94 11.90 5.69
CA LEU A 46 1.45 12.92 6.61
C LEU A 46 2.41 13.06 7.78
N ASP A 47 2.52 14.28 8.30
CA ASP A 47 3.27 14.57 9.52
C ASP A 47 2.33 14.51 10.74
N LEU A 48 1.99 13.29 11.16
CA LEU A 48 1.05 13.07 12.25
C LEU A 48 1.78 12.88 13.59
N PRO A 49 1.49 13.73 14.61
CA PRO A 49 2.03 13.53 15.95
C PRO A 49 1.74 12.13 16.50
N THR A 50 2.74 11.50 17.10
CA THR A 50 2.68 10.11 17.63
C THR A 50 1.67 9.96 18.78
N ALA A 51 1.37 11.03 19.50
CA ALA A 51 0.41 11.04 20.59
C ALA A 51 -1.07 10.95 20.12
N LEU A 52 -1.35 11.28 18.85
CA LEU A 52 -2.72 11.28 18.32
C LEU A 52 -3.21 9.86 18.01
N LYS A 53 -4.42 9.56 18.47
CA LYS A 53 -5.10 8.28 18.27
C LYS A 53 -6.54 8.46 17.81
N GLY A 54 -7.08 7.44 17.14
CA GLY A 54 -8.48 7.36 16.73
C GLY A 54 -8.95 8.62 15.98
N GLN A 55 -10.13 9.13 16.35
CA GLN A 55 -10.75 10.27 15.67
C GLN A 55 -9.88 11.54 15.66
N ALA A 56 -9.06 11.78 16.70
CA ALA A 56 -8.19 12.95 16.72
C ALA A 56 -7.13 12.88 15.61
N ARG A 57 -6.59 11.69 15.37
CA ARG A 57 -5.66 11.43 14.28
C ARG A 57 -6.34 11.63 12.92
N ASP A 58 -7.54 11.08 12.74
CA ASP A 58 -8.32 11.25 11.50
C ASP A 58 -8.60 12.73 11.18
N ARG A 59 -8.94 13.54 12.20
CA ARG A 59 -9.21 14.98 12.03
C ARG A 59 -7.97 15.75 11.59
N VAL A 60 -6.82 15.48 12.19
CA VAL A 60 -5.56 16.15 11.83
C VAL A 60 -5.10 15.74 10.43
N ALA A 61 -5.21 14.45 10.09
CA ALA A 61 -4.89 13.96 8.76
C ALA A 61 -5.73 14.63 7.67
N ARG A 62 -7.05 14.69 7.85
CA ARG A 62 -7.97 15.39 6.94
C ARG A 62 -7.62 16.87 6.79
N ARG A 63 -7.26 17.52 7.90
CA ARG A 63 -6.81 18.92 7.86
C ARG A 63 -5.55 19.09 7.02
N GLN A 64 -4.51 18.31 7.29
CA GLN A 64 -3.26 18.36 6.52
C GLN A 64 -3.50 18.11 5.03
N LEU A 65 -4.39 17.19 4.69
CA LEU A 65 -4.77 16.94 3.31
C LEU A 65 -5.41 18.18 2.66
N ARG A 66 -6.40 18.82 3.30
CA ARG A 66 -7.01 20.05 2.76
C ARG A 66 -6.00 21.18 2.61
N ASP A 67 -5.11 21.32 3.60
CA ASP A 67 -4.07 22.35 3.59
C ASP A 67 -3.06 22.11 2.43
N ALA A 68 -2.73 20.85 2.13
CA ALA A 68 -1.79 20.48 1.06
C ALA A 68 -2.40 20.58 -0.35
N TYR A 69 -3.67 20.19 -0.52
CA TYR A 69 -4.35 20.14 -1.83
C TYR A 69 -5.25 21.36 -2.10
N GLY A 70 -5.19 22.39 -1.26
CA GLY A 70 -5.77 23.71 -1.51
C GLY A 70 -7.30 23.74 -1.64
N GLY A 71 -8.03 22.75 -1.10
CA GLY A 71 -9.44 22.60 -1.42
C GLY A 71 -10.24 21.63 -0.56
N THR A 72 -11.34 21.15 -1.15
CA THR A 72 -12.30 20.22 -0.53
C THR A 72 -11.91 18.76 -0.81
N GLU A 73 -12.27 17.88 0.12
CA GLU A 73 -12.16 16.42 -0.04
C GLU A 73 -13.31 15.85 -0.89
N THR A 74 -14.21 16.70 -1.40
CA THR A 74 -15.37 16.29 -2.20
C THR A 74 -14.91 15.54 -3.46
N GLY A 75 -15.40 14.31 -3.62
CA GLY A 75 -15.05 13.47 -4.76
C GLY A 75 -13.90 12.52 -4.49
N LEU A 76 -13.17 12.65 -3.38
CA LEU A 76 -12.10 11.73 -3.01
C LEU A 76 -12.60 10.63 -2.07
N ASP A 77 -12.17 9.39 -2.30
CA ASP A 77 -12.17 8.35 -1.27
C ASP A 77 -10.79 8.34 -0.59
N ILE A 78 -10.79 8.59 0.71
CA ILE A 78 -9.58 8.75 1.52
C ILE A 78 -9.56 7.64 2.57
N ARG A 79 -8.49 6.84 2.58
CA ARG A 79 -8.33 5.72 3.50
C ARG A 79 -7.01 5.81 4.26
N PRO A 80 -7.01 5.70 5.60
CA PRO A 80 -5.80 5.45 6.35
C PRO A 80 -5.06 4.22 5.84
N ALA A 81 -3.79 4.37 5.48
CA ALA A 81 -2.93 3.26 5.09
C ALA A 81 -2.44 2.54 6.35
N ARG A 82 -3.26 1.62 6.84
CA ARG A 82 -2.99 0.81 8.04
C ARG A 82 -2.02 -0.33 7.75
N LEU A 83 -0.84 0.04 7.29
CA LEU A 83 0.24 -0.84 6.87
C LEU A 83 1.19 -1.13 8.05
N GLY A 84 2.05 -2.14 7.89
CA GLY A 84 3.09 -2.47 8.87
C GLY A 84 2.60 -3.14 10.16
N ALA A 85 3.48 -3.17 11.16
CA ALA A 85 3.25 -3.87 12.43
C ALA A 85 2.31 -3.11 13.39
N THR A 86 2.20 -1.79 13.23
CA THR A 86 1.46 -0.88 14.10
C THR A 86 0.34 -0.16 13.33
N PRO A 87 -0.72 -0.86 12.87
CA PRO A 87 -1.74 -0.31 11.97
C PRO A 87 -2.57 0.84 12.55
N ASP A 88 -2.49 1.09 13.86
CA ASP A 88 -3.13 2.24 14.51
C ASP A 88 -2.25 3.50 14.54
N GLN A 89 -0.97 3.39 14.17
CA GLN A 89 0.00 4.48 14.08
C GLN A 89 0.28 4.90 12.63
N TRP A 90 -0.63 4.59 11.70
CA TRP A 90 -0.52 4.92 10.27
C TRP A 90 -0.14 6.38 10.05
N THR A 91 0.83 6.68 9.19
CA THR A 91 1.28 8.03 8.84
C THR A 91 1.01 8.37 7.38
N ARG A 92 0.27 7.51 6.67
CA ARG A 92 0.00 7.68 5.24
C ARG A 92 -1.48 7.49 4.94
N LEU A 93 -1.94 8.13 3.87
CA LEU A 93 -3.28 7.96 3.32
C LEU A 93 -3.19 7.35 1.92
N LEU A 94 -4.10 6.45 1.62
CA LEU A 94 -4.46 6.11 0.25
C LEU A 94 -5.55 7.08 -0.21
N LEU A 95 -5.36 7.64 -1.40
CA LEU A 95 -6.28 8.58 -2.03
C LEU A 95 -6.67 8.04 -3.40
N THR A 96 -7.95 8.15 -3.75
CA THR A 96 -8.47 7.83 -5.07
C THR A 96 -9.67 8.71 -5.36
N ASP A 97 -10.02 8.88 -6.64
CA ASP A 97 -11.34 9.41 -6.99
C ASP A 97 -12.44 8.41 -6.59
N ALA A 98 -13.55 8.92 -6.07
CA ALA A 98 -14.70 8.11 -5.67
C ALA A 98 -15.47 7.53 -6.87
N GLY A 99 -15.36 8.14 -8.05
CA GLY A 99 -15.73 7.60 -9.35
C GLY A 99 -14.89 6.37 -9.69
N ASP A 100 -13.57 6.49 -9.70
CA ASP A 100 -12.67 5.36 -10.00
C ASP A 100 -12.98 4.14 -9.13
N ARG A 101 -13.16 4.35 -7.82
CA ARG A 101 -13.55 3.26 -6.91
C ARG A 101 -14.87 2.58 -7.31
N ARG A 102 -15.87 3.36 -7.74
CA ARG A 102 -17.16 2.81 -8.21
C ARG A 102 -16.97 2.05 -9.50
N ASP A 103 -16.15 2.56 -10.41
CA ASP A 103 -15.87 1.94 -11.70
C ASP A 103 -15.11 0.62 -11.54
N TRP A 104 -14.16 0.54 -10.61
CA TRP A 104 -13.49 -0.72 -10.27
C TRP A 104 -14.45 -1.77 -9.74
N LEU A 105 -15.37 -1.38 -8.85
CA LEU A 105 -16.40 -2.30 -8.33
C LEU A 105 -17.37 -2.73 -9.44
N HIS A 106 -17.70 -1.83 -10.36
CA HIS A 106 -18.54 -2.14 -11.51
C HIS A 106 -17.83 -3.09 -12.49
N ALA A 107 -16.54 -2.89 -12.75
CA ALA A 107 -15.72 -3.75 -13.61
C ALA A 107 -15.67 -5.21 -13.11
N LEU A 108 -15.70 -5.42 -11.80
CA LEU A 108 -15.80 -6.76 -11.20
C LEU A 108 -17.13 -7.46 -11.47
N GLY A 109 -18.21 -6.72 -11.74
CA GLY A 109 -19.53 -7.24 -12.06
C GLY A 109 -20.00 -8.32 -11.09
N LEU A 110 -20.34 -9.50 -11.62
CA LEU A 110 -20.83 -10.64 -10.83
C LEU A 110 -19.79 -11.22 -9.87
N PHE A 111 -18.50 -10.91 -10.05
CA PHE A 111 -17.41 -11.37 -9.19
C PHE A 111 -17.16 -10.44 -8.00
N ALA A 112 -17.78 -9.25 -7.94
CA ALA A 112 -17.59 -8.29 -6.86
C ALA A 112 -17.78 -8.89 -5.45
N PRO A 113 -18.75 -9.80 -5.17
CA PRO A 113 -18.88 -10.43 -3.85
C PRO A 113 -17.70 -11.33 -3.44
N LEU A 114 -16.88 -11.79 -4.39
CA LEU A 114 -15.69 -12.62 -4.13
C LEU A 114 -14.43 -11.78 -3.89
N CYS A 115 -14.43 -10.52 -4.33
CA CYS A 115 -13.34 -9.59 -4.12
C CYS A 115 -13.22 -9.21 -2.64
N ARG A 116 -12.07 -9.53 -2.03
CA ARG A 116 -11.81 -9.29 -0.60
C ARG A 116 -11.22 -7.92 -0.33
N ALA A 117 -10.52 -7.36 -1.31
CA ALA A 117 -9.93 -6.04 -1.27
C ALA A 117 -9.61 -5.57 -2.69
N VAL A 118 -9.63 -4.26 -2.90
CA VAL A 118 -9.00 -3.61 -4.04
C VAL A 118 -7.76 -2.92 -3.52
N LEU A 119 -6.59 -3.22 -4.08
CA LEU A 119 -5.30 -2.66 -3.67
C LEU A 119 -4.59 -2.05 -4.89
N PRO A 120 -3.85 -0.95 -4.72
CA PRO A 120 -2.86 -0.58 -5.72
C PRO A 120 -1.79 -1.67 -5.87
N ASP A 121 -1.34 -1.87 -7.10
CA ASP A 121 -0.35 -2.87 -7.52
C ASP A 121 0.91 -2.96 -6.65
N TYR A 122 1.49 -1.83 -6.25
CA TYR A 122 2.68 -1.80 -5.40
C TYR A 122 2.43 -2.41 -4.01
N LEU A 123 1.18 -2.47 -3.51
CA LEU A 123 0.85 -3.18 -2.27
C LEU A 123 0.66 -4.69 -2.46
N CYS A 124 0.54 -5.16 -3.70
CA CYS A 124 0.53 -6.58 -4.04
C CYS A 124 1.95 -7.16 -4.13
N LEU A 125 2.96 -6.30 -4.26
CA LEU A 125 4.37 -6.71 -4.26
C LEU A 125 4.83 -7.21 -2.87
N PRO A 126 5.79 -8.16 -2.83
CA PRO A 126 6.43 -8.57 -1.58
C PRO A 126 7.03 -7.38 -0.83
N ALA A 127 6.98 -7.42 0.50
CA ALA A 127 7.50 -6.34 1.33
C ALA A 127 8.21 -6.87 2.58
N ALA A 128 9.36 -6.29 2.88
CA ALA A 128 10.10 -6.49 4.14
C ALA A 128 10.81 -5.17 4.50
N PRO A 129 11.11 -4.92 5.80
CA PRO A 129 11.74 -3.66 6.24
C PRO A 129 13.03 -3.30 5.49
N ASP A 130 13.81 -4.31 5.10
CA ASP A 130 15.13 -4.14 4.49
C ASP A 130 15.14 -4.46 2.98
N LEU A 131 13.96 -4.45 2.34
CA LEU A 131 13.80 -4.85 0.94
C LEU A 131 13.03 -3.81 0.14
N TRP A 132 13.60 -3.43 -1.00
CA TRP A 132 12.86 -2.78 -2.08
C TRP A 132 12.56 -3.81 -3.16
N VAL A 133 11.32 -3.81 -3.64
CA VAL A 133 10.90 -4.56 -4.83
C VAL A 133 10.47 -3.55 -5.87
N ILE A 134 11.02 -3.69 -7.08
CA ILE A 134 10.70 -2.82 -8.21
C ILE A 134 10.35 -3.73 -9.38
N GLU A 135 9.17 -3.54 -9.94
CA GLU A 135 8.73 -4.15 -11.17
C GLU A 135 8.54 -3.06 -12.23
N THR A 136 8.81 -3.39 -13.48
CA THR A 136 8.69 -2.47 -14.62
C THR A 136 7.80 -3.10 -15.67
N THR A 137 6.81 -2.35 -16.13
CA THR A 137 6.02 -2.67 -17.32
C THR A 137 6.49 -1.77 -18.48
N GLU A 138 5.84 -1.87 -19.64
CA GLU A 138 6.13 -0.97 -20.77
C GLU A 138 5.80 0.50 -20.45
N THR A 139 4.85 0.74 -19.55
CA THR A 139 4.27 2.08 -19.30
C THR A 139 4.47 2.59 -17.89
N ALA A 140 4.88 1.74 -16.94
CA ALA A 140 4.96 2.11 -15.53
C ALA A 140 6.09 1.40 -14.79
N VAL A 141 6.50 2.01 -13.70
CA VAL A 141 7.36 1.42 -12.67
C VAL A 141 6.53 1.31 -11.40
N ILE A 142 6.51 0.10 -10.84
CA ILE A 142 5.78 -0.25 -9.63
C ILE A 142 6.82 -0.57 -8.56
N ALA A 143 6.89 0.25 -7.52
CA ALA A 143 7.92 0.15 -6.49
C ALA A 143 7.30 -0.05 -5.11
N ARG A 144 7.78 -1.06 -4.39
CA ARG A 144 7.46 -1.36 -3.00
C ARG A 144 8.70 -1.13 -2.16
N LEU A 145 8.74 -0.01 -1.44
CA LEU A 145 9.93 0.49 -0.75
C LEU A 145 9.99 0.08 0.74
N GLY A 146 9.32 -1.01 1.09
CA GLY A 146 9.17 -1.53 2.44
C GLY A 146 7.71 -1.85 2.80
N PRO A 147 7.43 -2.29 4.04
CA PRO A 147 6.08 -2.72 4.44
C PRO A 147 5.03 -1.60 4.43
N GLU A 148 5.48 -0.35 4.56
CA GLU A 148 4.63 0.82 4.77
C GLU A 148 4.70 1.83 3.61
N ASP A 149 5.50 1.57 2.58
CA ASP A 149 5.75 2.53 1.50
C ASP A 149 5.76 1.89 0.11
N GLY A 150 5.51 2.69 -0.91
CA GLY A 150 5.47 2.26 -2.31
C GLY A 150 4.65 3.20 -3.18
N PHE A 151 4.81 3.04 -4.50
CA PHE A 151 4.10 3.82 -5.51
C PHE A 151 4.08 3.07 -6.85
N GLY A 152 3.15 3.47 -7.72
CA GLY A 152 3.20 3.18 -9.14
C GLY A 152 3.23 4.51 -9.90
N ALA A 153 4.10 4.64 -10.90
CA ALA A 153 4.27 5.88 -11.67
C ALA A 153 4.84 5.62 -13.06
N GLU A 154 4.67 6.57 -13.97
CA GLU A 154 5.38 6.60 -15.25
C GLU A 154 6.91 6.67 -15.04
N PRO A 155 7.73 6.19 -16.01
CA PRO A 155 9.17 6.01 -15.80
C PRO A 155 9.94 7.23 -15.29
N ASP A 156 9.66 8.43 -15.83
CA ASP A 156 10.38 9.65 -15.46
C ASP A 156 10.06 10.10 -14.04
N LEU A 157 8.78 10.05 -13.66
CA LEU A 157 8.34 10.35 -12.29
C LEU A 157 8.86 9.29 -11.32
N ALA A 158 8.80 8.02 -11.70
CA ALA A 158 9.30 6.92 -10.89
C ALA A 158 10.79 7.06 -10.60
N LEU A 159 11.60 7.45 -11.60
CA LEU A 159 13.02 7.71 -11.41
C LEU A 159 13.24 8.83 -10.39
N ALA A 160 12.50 9.93 -10.47
CA ALA A 160 12.59 11.02 -9.51
C ALA A 160 12.22 10.57 -8.08
N LEU A 161 11.13 9.80 -7.93
CA LEU A 161 10.69 9.26 -6.64
C LEU A 161 11.70 8.27 -6.05
N LEU A 162 12.29 7.39 -6.87
CA LEU A 162 13.34 6.47 -6.45
C LEU A 162 14.60 7.20 -6.00
N GLN A 163 15.01 8.24 -6.73
CA GLN A 163 16.16 9.07 -6.35
C GLN A 163 15.92 9.76 -5.01
N GLU A 164 14.72 10.27 -4.77
CA GLU A 164 14.37 10.90 -3.50
C GLU A 164 14.37 9.89 -2.35
N ALA A 165 13.76 8.72 -2.54
CA ALA A 165 13.80 7.64 -1.56
C ALA A 165 15.23 7.17 -1.26
N ALA A 166 16.11 7.15 -2.27
CA ALA A 166 17.51 6.78 -2.09
C ALA A 166 18.28 7.82 -1.25
N ARG A 167 17.99 9.12 -1.42
CA ARG A 167 18.56 10.19 -0.59
C ARG A 167 18.05 10.13 0.86
N ALA A 168 16.79 9.76 1.05
CA ALA A 168 16.16 9.66 2.37
C ALA A 168 16.63 8.46 3.21
N GLY A 169 17.36 7.50 2.63
CA GLY A 169 17.93 6.37 3.38
C GLY A 169 18.14 5.09 2.58
N GLY A 170 17.53 4.96 1.39
CA GLY A 170 17.64 3.77 0.54
C GLY A 170 17.11 2.49 1.19
N PRO A 171 17.18 1.33 0.50
CA PRO A 171 16.98 0.05 1.16
C PRO A 171 18.16 -0.19 2.13
N PRO A 172 17.90 -0.61 3.37
CA PRO A 172 18.95 -1.06 4.29
C PRO A 172 19.84 -2.09 3.60
N ARG A 173 21.17 -1.86 3.61
CA ARG A 173 22.12 -2.81 3.02
C ARG A 173 21.99 -4.13 3.75
N HIS A 174 21.61 -5.20 3.04
CA HIS A 174 21.72 -6.55 3.58
C HIS A 174 23.17 -6.75 4.03
N PRO A 175 23.44 -7.18 5.29
CA PRO A 175 24.81 -7.48 5.68
C PRO A 175 25.35 -8.53 4.72
N ALA A 176 26.53 -8.26 4.16
CA ALA A 176 27.20 -9.20 3.28
C ALA A 176 27.21 -10.60 3.92
N PRO A 177 27.00 -11.68 3.15
CA PRO A 177 27.08 -13.03 3.70
C PRO A 177 28.42 -13.18 4.42
N ARG A 178 28.37 -13.56 5.71
CA ARG A 178 29.59 -13.82 6.48
C ARG A 178 30.41 -14.86 5.71
N PRO A 179 31.73 -14.67 5.53
CA PRO A 179 32.55 -15.66 4.88
C PRO A 179 32.37 -16.99 5.61
N ARG A 180 32.06 -18.06 4.85
CA ARG A 180 32.00 -19.41 5.41
C ARG A 180 33.38 -19.69 6.01
N THR A 181 33.45 -19.78 7.33
CA THR A 181 34.62 -20.35 7.99
C THR A 181 34.67 -21.81 7.58
N THR A 182 35.55 -22.13 6.64
CA THR A 182 36.04 -23.49 6.43
C THR A 182 36.63 -23.94 7.76
N ARG A 183 35.93 -24.86 8.41
CA ARG A 183 36.51 -25.66 9.50
C ARG A 183 37.29 -26.77 8.83
N ASP A 184 38.60 -26.70 8.96
CA ASP A 184 39.52 -27.84 8.76
C ASP A 184 39.22 -28.96 9.77
#